data_AF-A0A1I6KMZ4-F1
#
_entry.id   AF-A0A1I6KMZ4-F1
#
_cell.length_a   1.000
_cell.length_b   1.000
_cell.length_c   1.000
_cell.angle_alpha   90.00
_cell.angle_beta   90.00
_cell.angle_gamma   90.00
#
_symmetry.space_group_name_H-M   'P 1'
#
loop_
_entity.id
_entity.type
_entity.pdbx_description
1 polymer ?
#
loop_
_entity_poly.entity_id
_entity_poly.type
_entity_poly.pdbx_seq_one_letter_code
_entity_poly.pdbx_strand_id
1 'polypeptide(L)'
;MPGKKLIWFQPKPPASNSTLGRTFEISLHSDAVGYTADVVEILEGGARRPVTVQFGPRIEIDASSFFRMRLHYRGTFIADIMQWIERGPVSVPFLEAPLPMFLRANLTGWPDGHPLPIDDDLSDWE
;
A
#
# COMPACT_ATOMS: atom_id res chain seq x y z
N MET A 1 -11.61 6.21 13.64
CA MET A 1 -10.82 7.09 12.76
C MET A 1 -10.00 6.17 11.88
N PRO A 2 -9.94 6.38 10.55
CA PRO A 2 -9.15 5.53 9.67
C PRO A 2 -7.70 5.48 10.18
N GLY A 3 -7.20 4.26 10.38
CA GLY A 3 -5.84 4.03 10.86
C GLY A 3 -4.82 4.41 9.79
N LYS A 4 -3.71 5.04 10.19
CA LYS A 4 -2.55 5.28 9.33
C LYS A 4 -1.29 4.67 9.95
N LYS A 5 -0.50 3.96 9.15
CA LYS A 5 0.83 3.44 9.53
C LYS A 5 1.88 3.89 8.52
N LEU A 6 3.06 4.25 9.03
CA LEU A 6 4.24 4.56 8.21
C LEU A 6 5.20 3.38 8.26
N ILE A 7 5.70 2.97 7.09
CA ILE A 7 6.64 1.86 6.94
C ILE A 7 7.85 2.36 6.15
N TRP A 8 9.04 2.21 6.72
CA TRP A 8 10.30 2.59 6.08
C TRP A 8 10.84 1.42 5.28
N PHE A 9 11.24 1.67 4.04
CA PHE A 9 11.69 0.63 3.14
C PHE A 9 12.93 1.06 2.35
N GLN A 10 13.95 0.20 2.35
CA GLN A 10 15.14 0.33 1.53
C GLN A 10 15.30 -0.94 0.70
N PRO A 11 15.18 -0.86 -0.64
CA PRO A 11 15.37 -2.02 -1.52
C PRO A 11 16.76 -2.62 -1.35
N LYS A 12 16.82 -3.95 -1.24
CA LYS A 12 18.09 -4.70 -1.14
C LYS A 12 18.36 -5.45 -2.45
N PRO A 13 19.61 -5.80 -2.76
CA PRO A 13 19.90 -6.68 -3.89
C PRO A 13 19.03 -7.96 -3.83
N PRO A 14 18.42 -8.38 -4.95
CA PRO A 14 18.65 -7.95 -6.33
C PRO A 14 17.69 -6.84 -6.85
N ALA A 15 17.36 -5.83 -6.04
CA ALA A 15 16.57 -4.68 -6.48
C ALA A 15 17.14 -4.00 -7.74
N SER A 16 16.26 -3.38 -8.51
CA SER A 16 16.61 -2.66 -9.73
C SER A 16 17.62 -1.54 -9.45
N ASN A 17 18.54 -1.28 -10.38
CA ASN A 17 19.48 -0.16 -10.26
C ASN A 17 18.76 1.20 -10.12
N SER A 18 17.50 1.30 -10.56
CA SER A 18 16.71 2.52 -10.40
C SER A 18 16.21 2.76 -8.98
N THR A 19 16.19 1.73 -8.12
CA THR A 19 15.64 1.78 -6.76
C THR A 19 16.65 1.42 -5.67
N LEU A 20 17.75 0.75 -6.03
CA LEU A 20 18.84 0.42 -5.13
C LEU A 20 19.48 1.68 -4.51
N GLY A 21 19.69 1.66 -3.19
CA GLY A 21 20.26 2.78 -2.43
C GLY A 21 19.30 3.95 -2.17
N ARG A 22 18.06 3.89 -2.66
CA ARG A 22 17.00 4.87 -2.35
C ARG A 22 16.23 4.43 -1.11
N THR A 23 15.69 5.42 -0.38
CA THR A 23 14.85 5.19 0.79
C THR A 23 13.42 5.61 0.48
N PHE A 24 12.46 4.78 0.87
CA PHE A 24 11.05 5.02 0.67
C PHE A 24 10.30 4.96 2.00
N GLU A 25 9.26 5.78 2.12
CA GLU A 25 8.25 5.68 3.17
C GLU A 25 6.93 5.29 2.50
N ILE A 26 6.33 4.21 2.98
CA ILE A 26 5.03 3.71 2.56
C ILE A 26 4.03 4.12 3.65
N SER A 27 3.03 4.92 3.28
CA SER A 27 1.90 5.29 4.13
C SER A 27 0.76 4.31 3.88
N LEU A 28 0.49 3.39 4.79
CA LEU A 28 -0.69 2.53 4.76
C LEU A 28 -1.87 3.24 5.43
N HIS A 29 -3.02 3.22 4.79
CA HIS A 29 -4.28 3.69 5.30
C HIS A 29 -5.26 2.51 5.35
N SER A 30 -6.02 2.39 6.44
CA SER A 30 -7.09 1.40 6.56
C SER A 30 -8.45 2.08 6.69
N ASP A 31 -9.43 1.56 5.97
CA ASP A 31 -10.84 1.91 6.08
C ASP A 31 -11.70 0.66 6.29
N ALA A 32 -13.02 0.82 6.42
CA ALA A 32 -13.93 -0.28 6.71
C ALA A 32 -13.93 -1.40 5.67
N VAL A 33 -13.41 -1.17 4.46
CA VAL A 33 -13.52 -2.10 3.32
C VAL A 33 -12.18 -2.50 2.73
N GLY A 34 -11.07 -1.93 3.19
CA GLY A 34 -9.78 -2.19 2.57
C GLY A 34 -8.61 -1.42 3.15
N TYR A 35 -7.57 -1.40 2.33
CA TYR A 35 -6.34 -0.67 2.53
C TYR A 35 -6.03 0.15 1.29
N THR A 36 -5.50 1.36 1.49
CA THR A 36 -4.85 2.15 0.46
C THR A 36 -3.44 2.50 0.87
N ALA A 37 -2.57 2.75 -0.10
CA ALA A 37 -1.20 3.12 0.21
C ALA A 37 -0.62 4.18 -0.73
N ASP A 38 0.15 5.07 -0.14
CA ASP A 38 0.96 6.09 -0.83
C ASP A 38 2.45 5.83 -0.58
N VAL A 39 3.29 6.19 -1.55
CA VAL A 39 4.74 6.05 -1.44
C VAL A 39 5.40 7.39 -1.67
N VAL A 40 6.33 7.73 -0.77
CA VAL A 40 7.24 8.86 -0.95
C VAL A 40 8.66 8.36 -0.93
N GLU A 41 9.50 8.94 -1.76
CA GLU A 41 10.95 8.80 -1.67
C GLU A 41 11.50 9.83 -0.69
N ILE A 42 12.43 9.39 0.14
CA ILE A 42 13.17 10.21 1.08
C ILE A 42 14.54 10.50 0.47
N LEU A 43 14.74 11.75 0.09
CA LEU A 43 15.95 12.24 -0.55
C LEU A 43 17.03 12.56 0.49
N GLU A 44 18.25 12.78 0.02
CA GLU A 44 19.32 13.33 0.84
C GLU A 44 18.89 14.64 1.49
N GLY A 45 19.21 14.83 2.77
CA GLY A 45 18.73 15.96 3.58
C GLY A 45 17.29 15.84 4.08
N GLY A 46 16.62 14.70 3.84
CA GLY A 46 15.30 14.40 4.41
C GLY A 46 14.11 14.98 3.62
N ALA A 47 14.35 15.58 2.45
CA ALA A 47 13.28 16.05 1.58
C ALA A 47 12.42 14.88 1.10
N ARG A 48 11.10 15.10 1.02
CA ARG A 48 10.12 14.07 0.64
C ARG A 48 9.61 14.32 -0.76
N ARG A 49 9.70 13.32 -1.62
CA ARG A 49 9.20 13.38 -3.00
C ARG A 49 8.14 12.31 -3.23
N PRO A 50 6.88 12.67 -3.51
CA PRO A 50 5.87 11.69 -3.90
C PRO A 50 6.32 10.90 -5.12
N VAL A 51 6.09 9.59 -5.10
CA VAL A 51 6.42 8.70 -6.21
C VAL A 51 5.25 7.79 -6.55
N THR A 52 5.20 7.36 -7.80
CA THR A 52 4.24 6.38 -8.29
C THR A 52 4.93 5.03 -8.43
N VAL A 53 4.30 3.99 -7.89
CA VAL A 53 4.62 2.60 -8.19
C VAL A 53 3.76 2.19 -9.38
N GLN A 54 4.31 2.29 -10.60
CA GLN A 54 3.53 2.24 -11.85
C GLN A 54 2.61 1.01 -11.93
N PHE A 55 3.13 -0.15 -11.54
CA PHE A 55 2.41 -1.43 -11.56
C PHE A 55 2.02 -1.91 -10.16
N GLY A 56 1.93 -1.00 -9.20
CA GLY A 56 1.56 -1.31 -7.83
C GLY A 56 0.17 -1.97 -7.71
N PRO A 57 -0.09 -2.68 -6.60
CA PRO A 57 -1.30 -3.46 -6.41
C PRO A 57 -2.58 -2.62 -6.44
N ARG A 58 -3.57 -3.11 -7.19
CA ARG A 58 -4.96 -2.62 -7.28
C ARG A 58 -5.87 -3.84 -7.29
N ILE A 59 -6.08 -4.41 -6.10
CA ILE A 59 -6.61 -5.76 -5.92
C ILE A 59 -7.97 -5.69 -5.25
N GLU A 60 -8.93 -6.42 -5.80
CA GLU A 60 -10.22 -6.68 -5.17
C GLU A 60 -10.29 -8.16 -4.77
N ILE A 61 -10.65 -8.41 -3.52
CA ILE A 61 -10.78 -9.75 -2.94
C ILE A 61 -12.24 -10.00 -2.60
N ASP A 62 -12.74 -11.23 -2.76
CA ASP A 62 -14.06 -11.60 -2.24
C ASP A 62 -14.27 -11.11 -0.80
N ALA A 63 -15.40 -10.44 -0.52
CA ALA A 63 -15.63 -9.80 0.76
C ALA A 63 -15.50 -10.76 1.95
N SER A 64 -16.08 -11.97 1.83
CA SER A 64 -16.03 -12.97 2.90
C SER A 64 -14.58 -13.36 3.23
N SER A 65 -13.78 -13.54 2.19
CA SER A 65 -12.35 -13.88 2.30
C SER A 65 -11.56 -12.72 2.90
N PHE A 66 -11.77 -11.50 2.39
CA PHE A 66 -11.10 -10.30 2.88
C PHE A 66 -11.34 -10.09 4.38
N PHE A 67 -12.59 -10.07 4.83
CA PHE A 67 -12.90 -9.79 6.25
C PHE A 67 -12.44 -10.91 7.18
N ARG A 68 -12.49 -12.18 6.74
CA ARG A 68 -11.96 -13.32 7.52
C ARG A 68 -10.45 -13.27 7.68
N MET A 69 -9.73 -12.79 6.67
CA MET A 69 -8.26 -12.81 6.61
C MET A 69 -7.66 -11.41 6.55
N ARG A 70 -8.35 -10.43 7.14
CA ARG A 70 -8.03 -9.01 6.98
C ARG A 70 -6.60 -8.65 7.39
N LEU A 71 -6.13 -9.18 8.52
CA LEU A 71 -4.75 -8.99 9.01
C LEU A 71 -3.71 -9.65 8.11
N HIS A 72 -4.04 -10.79 7.50
CA HIS A 72 -3.16 -11.43 6.52
C HIS A 72 -3.01 -10.54 5.27
N TYR A 73 -4.12 -10.00 4.76
CA TYR A 73 -4.09 -9.13 3.58
C TYR A 73 -3.37 -7.80 3.81
N ARG A 74 -3.38 -7.28 5.04
CA ARG A 74 -2.54 -6.14 5.44
C ARG A 74 -1.06 -6.40 5.15
N GLY A 75 -0.56 -7.55 5.60
CA GLY A 75 0.83 -7.96 5.41
C GLY A 75 1.17 -8.21 3.94
N THR A 76 0.31 -8.93 3.21
CA THR A 76 0.55 -9.22 1.78
C THR A 76 0.55 -7.95 0.94
N PHE A 77 -0.34 -7.00 1.23
CA PHE A 77 -0.42 -5.75 0.47
C PHE A 77 0.88 -4.93 0.56
N ILE A 78 1.44 -4.80 1.76
CA ILE A 78 2.73 -4.11 1.93
C ILE A 78 3.88 -4.88 1.31
N ALA A 79 3.90 -6.21 1.46
CA ALA A 79 4.92 -7.04 0.82
C ALA A 79 4.90 -6.90 -0.72
N ASP A 80 3.71 -6.84 -1.32
CA ASP A 80 3.55 -6.63 -2.76
C ASP A 80 4.06 -5.24 -3.18
N ILE A 81 3.74 -4.19 -2.41
CA ILE A 81 4.26 -2.83 -2.68
C ILE A 81 5.79 -2.82 -2.61
N MET A 82 6.38 -3.39 -1.57
CA MET A 82 7.84 -3.48 -1.41
C MET A 82 8.47 -4.22 -2.60
N GLN A 83 7.89 -5.34 -3.01
CA GLN A 83 8.36 -6.11 -4.16
C GLN A 83 8.29 -5.28 -5.46
N TRP A 84 7.24 -4.49 -5.66
CA TRP A 84 7.16 -3.60 -6.82
C TRP A 84 8.17 -2.45 -6.77
N ILE A 85 8.45 -1.90 -5.59
CA ILE A 85 9.53 -0.93 -5.40
C ILE A 85 10.89 -1.59 -5.71
N GLU A 86 11.12 -2.83 -5.29
CA GLU A 86 12.36 -3.56 -5.61
C GLU A 86 12.52 -3.80 -7.11
N ARG A 87 11.45 -4.20 -7.80
CA ARG A 87 11.47 -4.51 -9.23
C ARG A 87 11.62 -3.27 -10.12
N GLY A 88 11.08 -2.13 -9.69
CA GLY A 88 10.97 -0.93 -10.52
C GLY A 88 10.01 -1.10 -11.71
N PRO A 89 9.67 -0.01 -12.44
CA PRO A 89 10.09 1.37 -12.23
C PRO A 89 9.22 2.14 -11.21
N VAL A 90 9.89 2.96 -10.38
CA VAL A 90 9.27 3.97 -9.51
C VAL A 90 9.51 5.35 -10.12
N SER A 91 8.45 6.08 -10.43
CA SER A 91 8.51 7.36 -11.16
C SER A 91 7.98 8.55 -10.34
N VAL A 92 8.37 9.76 -10.71
CA VAL A 92 7.76 10.98 -10.17
C VAL A 92 6.49 11.25 -10.98
N PRO A 93 5.32 11.50 -10.35
CA PRO A 93 4.10 11.82 -11.07
C PRO A 93 4.29 13.10 -11.91
N PHE A 94 3.97 13.04 -13.20
CA PHE A 94 4.26 14.13 -14.14
C PHE A 94 3.26 15.28 -14.00
N LEU A 95 1.95 14.99 -13.90
CA LEU A 95 0.87 16.00 -13.83
C LEU A 95 -0.42 15.51 -13.14
N GLU A 96 -0.58 14.21 -12.91
CA GLU A 96 -1.77 13.63 -12.27
C GLU A 96 -1.40 13.05 -10.90
N ALA A 97 -2.35 13.09 -9.96
CA ALA A 97 -2.17 12.41 -8.69
C ALA A 97 -1.86 10.91 -8.96
N PRO A 98 -0.88 10.31 -8.28
CA PRO A 98 -0.59 8.89 -8.44
C PRO A 98 -1.88 8.08 -8.25
N LEU A 99 -2.18 7.18 -9.19
CA LEU A 99 -3.32 6.27 -9.04
C LEU A 99 -3.12 5.47 -7.74
N PRO A 100 -4.03 5.58 -6.76
CA PRO A 100 -3.83 5.00 -5.46
C PRO A 100 -3.70 3.47 -5.59
N MET A 101 -2.74 2.91 -4.87
CA MET A 101 -2.67 1.47 -4.69
C MET A 101 -3.73 1.07 -3.67
N PHE A 102 -4.39 -0.06 -3.90
CA PHE A 102 -5.41 -0.55 -2.97
C PHE A 102 -5.45 -2.09 -2.93
N LEU A 103 -5.85 -2.59 -1.77
CA LEU A 103 -6.36 -3.95 -1.59
C LEU A 103 -7.66 -3.84 -0.79
N ARG A 104 -8.79 -4.21 -1.40
CA ARG A 104 -10.11 -4.03 -0.79
C ARG A 104 -11.04 -5.21 -1.01
N ALA A 105 -12.06 -5.31 -0.18
CA ALA A 105 -13.20 -6.19 -0.40
C ALA A 105 -13.98 -5.78 -1.66
N ASN A 106 -14.28 -6.76 -2.50
CA ASN A 106 -15.28 -6.65 -3.55
C ASN A 106 -16.66 -6.79 -2.90
N LEU A 107 -17.39 -5.69 -2.82
CA LEU A 107 -18.72 -5.63 -2.21
C LEU A 107 -19.86 -5.92 -3.20
N THR A 108 -19.56 -6.49 -4.36
CA THR A 108 -20.62 -6.95 -5.29
C THR A 108 -21.52 -7.96 -4.58
N GLY A 109 -22.83 -7.69 -4.55
CA GLY A 109 -23.81 -8.47 -3.77
C GLY A 109 -24.01 -8.00 -2.33
N TRP A 110 -23.25 -6.99 -1.89
CA TRP A 110 -23.32 -6.38 -0.56
C TRP A 110 -23.37 -4.84 -0.67
N PRO A 111 -24.41 -4.26 -1.32
CA PRO A 111 -24.46 -2.84 -1.65
C PRO A 111 -24.46 -1.92 -0.41
N ASP A 112 -24.99 -2.42 0.71
CA ASP A 112 -25.01 -1.72 2.01
C ASP A 112 -23.77 -2.06 2.88
N GLY A 113 -22.79 -2.76 2.31
CA GLY A 113 -21.63 -3.31 3.01
C GLY A 113 -21.81 -4.78 3.40
N HIS A 114 -20.68 -5.45 3.64
CA HIS A 114 -20.65 -6.80 4.21
C HIS A 114 -21.00 -6.73 5.70
N PRO A 115 -21.56 -7.76 6.37
CA PRO A 115 -21.91 -7.71 7.80
C PRO A 115 -20.74 -7.58 8.79
N LEU A 116 -19.48 -7.65 8.31
CA LEU A 116 -18.27 -7.60 9.14
C LEU A 116 -17.30 -6.45 8.76
N PRO A 117 -17.75 -5.28 8.26
CA PRO A 117 -16.83 -4.25 7.80
C PRO A 117 -16.34 -3.49 9.04
N ILE A 118 -15.10 -3.74 9.44
CA ILE A 118 -14.49 -3.09 10.60
C ILE A 118 -13.15 -2.50 10.13
N ASP A 119 -12.86 -1.27 10.58
CA ASP A 119 -11.55 -0.63 10.40
C ASP A 119 -10.47 -1.52 11.03
N ASP A 120 -9.35 -1.72 10.32
CA ASP A 120 -8.21 -2.40 10.95
C ASP A 120 -7.49 -1.43 11.89
N ASP A 121 -7.21 -1.89 13.11
CA ASP A 121 -6.39 -1.13 14.04
C ASP A 121 -4.92 -1.29 13.68
N LEU A 122 -4.41 -0.36 12.87
CA LEU A 122 -3.01 -0.39 12.45
C LEU A 122 -2.00 -0.09 13.59
N SER A 123 -2.46 0.25 14.79
CA SER A 123 -1.57 0.48 15.93
C SER A 123 -0.97 -0.81 16.48
N ASP A 124 -1.61 -1.95 16.23
CA ASP A 124 -1.15 -3.28 16.64
C ASP A 124 0.00 -3.82 15.81
N TRP A 125 0.34 -3.14 14.71
CA TRP A 125 1.31 -3.62 13.75
C TRP A 125 2.71 -3.13 14.09
N GLU A 126 3.58 -4.01 14.57
CA GLU A 126 5.00 -3.75 14.85
C GLU A 126 5.87 -3.77 13.58
#